data_AF-A0A0G4HU97-F1
#
_entry.id   AF-A0A0G4HU97-F1
#
_cell.length_a   1.000
_cell.length_b   1.000
_cell.length_c   1.000
_cell.angle_alpha   90.00
_cell.angle_beta   90.00
_cell.angle_gamma   90.00
#
_symmetry.space_group_name_H-M   'P 1'
#
loop_
_entity.id
_entity.type
_entity.pdbx_description
1 polymer ?
#
loop_
_entity_poly.entity_id
_entity_poly.type
_entity_poly.pdbx_seq_one_letter_code
_entity_poly.pdbx_strand_id
1 'polypeptide(L)'
;MLDLILQRDPRIKKAKKVRETIESRLDLWEQGEKGRETLLQEATKISRRAHSSSRRGESESRSKREELEKAAGLPEMRKFRNFIQTGEMRRGTRILTSREKGGVLDGEDTFTKRGQTYQVAETLKAKHPLGKTPQAAALEAMPREGLPTLTPLLITEEDIAAVARRLQGSAGPSEFDSIQLRTVVLSLGRKSRELREELANLATEMGKRVFEWD
;
A
#
# COMPACT_ATOMS: atom_id res chain seq x y z
N MET A 1 15.41 29.88 -3.63
CA MET A 1 15.31 29.77 -5.11
C MET A 1 16.07 28.54 -5.59
N LEU A 2 17.37 28.45 -5.30
CA LEU A 2 18.18 27.24 -5.45
C LEU A 2 17.70 26.08 -4.55
N ASP A 3 17.01 26.39 -3.45
CA ASP A 3 16.59 25.39 -2.46
C ASP A 3 15.59 24.35 -2.99
N LEU A 4 14.71 24.70 -3.95
CA LEU A 4 13.75 23.77 -4.53
C LEU A 4 14.43 22.78 -5.49
N ILE A 5 15.37 23.27 -6.31
CA ILE A 5 16.09 22.48 -7.29
C ILE A 5 17.08 21.54 -6.59
N LEU A 6 17.82 22.06 -5.61
CA LEU A 6 18.85 21.33 -4.87
C LEU A 6 18.34 20.57 -3.65
N GLN A 7 17.01 20.51 -3.43
CA GLN A 7 16.46 19.80 -2.27
C GLN A 7 16.83 18.33 -2.30
N ARG A 8 17.60 17.90 -1.29
CA ARG A 8 18.06 16.52 -1.20
C ARG A 8 16.91 15.58 -0.84
N ASP A 9 16.64 14.60 -1.69
CA ASP A 9 15.84 13.44 -1.32
C ASP A 9 16.76 12.37 -0.69
N PRO A 10 16.56 11.98 0.59
CA PRO A 10 17.39 10.99 1.27
C PRO A 10 17.34 9.58 0.64
N ARG A 11 16.38 9.30 -0.25
CA ARG A 11 16.26 8.03 -0.99
C ARG A 11 17.18 7.95 -2.20
N ILE A 12 17.52 9.09 -2.80
CA ILE A 12 18.33 9.14 -4.02
C ILE A 12 19.81 9.25 -3.62
N LYS A 13 20.50 8.10 -3.62
CA LYS A 13 21.91 8.01 -3.16
C LYS A 13 22.92 7.92 -4.29
N LYS A 14 22.52 7.43 -5.47
CA LYS A 14 23.43 7.24 -6.62
C LYS A 14 23.68 8.56 -7.35
N ALA A 15 24.94 8.88 -7.62
CA ALA A 15 25.34 10.13 -8.28
C ALA A 15 24.64 10.33 -9.64
N LYS A 16 24.51 9.28 -10.45
CA LYS A 16 23.77 9.33 -11.73
C LYS A 16 22.32 9.79 -11.53
N LYS A 17 21.63 9.21 -10.54
CA LYS A 17 20.22 9.53 -10.24
C LYS A 17 20.07 10.91 -9.62
N VAL A 18 21.02 11.35 -8.80
CA VAL A 18 21.06 12.75 -8.32
C VAL A 18 21.15 13.71 -9.49
N ARG A 19 22.03 13.44 -10.46
CA ARG A 19 22.19 14.26 -11.67
C ARG A 19 20.90 14.29 -12.51
N GLU A 20 20.31 13.13 -12.80
CA GLU A 20 19.03 13.04 -13.53
C GLU A 20 17.90 13.80 -12.81
N THR A 21 17.88 13.78 -11.48
CA THR A 21 16.88 14.51 -10.69
C THR A 21 17.08 16.02 -10.78
N ILE A 22 18.33 16.49 -10.74
CA ILE A 22 18.64 17.92 -10.87
C ILE A 22 18.31 18.40 -12.28
N GLU A 23 18.68 17.64 -13.31
CA GLU A 23 18.36 17.96 -14.72
C GLU A 23 16.84 18.05 -14.93
N SER A 24 16.07 17.06 -14.46
CA SER A 24 14.60 17.10 -14.58
C SER A 24 13.96 18.27 -13.82
N ARG A 25 14.54 18.70 -12.68
CA ARG A 25 14.03 19.85 -11.92
C ARG A 25 14.38 21.18 -12.59
N LEU A 26 15.50 21.25 -13.32
CA LEU A 26 15.85 22.40 -14.14
C LEU A 26 14.87 22.52 -15.32
N ASP A 27 14.55 21.42 -15.99
CA ASP A 27 13.55 21.41 -17.08
C ASP A 27 12.17 21.86 -16.59
N LEU A 28 11.75 21.42 -15.39
CA LEU A 28 10.51 21.88 -14.76
C LEU A 28 10.57 23.36 -14.38
N TRP A 29 11.73 23.87 -13.97
CA TRP A 29 11.90 25.29 -13.68
C TRP A 29 11.74 26.15 -14.94
N GLU A 30 12.24 25.68 -16.08
CA GLU A 30 12.13 26.35 -17.37
C GLU A 30 10.69 26.38 -17.92
N GLN A 31 9.83 25.46 -17.48
CA GLN A 31 8.39 25.41 -17.84
C GLN A 31 7.53 26.49 -17.17
N GLY A 32 8.13 27.41 -16.39
CA GLY A 32 7.44 28.57 -15.81
C GLY A 32 6.58 28.21 -14.59
N GLU A 33 5.45 28.90 -14.41
CA GLU A 33 4.65 28.82 -13.17
C GLU A 33 4.14 27.41 -12.86
N LYS A 34 3.69 26.67 -13.89
CA LYS A 34 3.19 25.29 -13.73
C LYS A 34 4.27 24.34 -13.22
N GLY A 35 5.51 24.50 -13.69
CA GLY A 35 6.63 23.69 -13.25
C GLY A 35 7.17 24.11 -11.86
N ARG A 36 7.01 25.38 -11.48
CA ARG A 36 7.30 25.83 -10.11
C ARG A 36 6.33 25.23 -9.09
N GLU A 37 5.06 25.09 -9.45
CA GLU A 37 4.06 24.47 -8.58
C GLU A 37 4.35 22.97 -8.37
N THR A 38 4.73 22.24 -9.42
CA THR A 38 5.10 20.82 -9.30
C THR A 38 6.34 20.62 -8.43
N LEU A 39 7.35 21.50 -8.55
CA LEU A 39 8.53 21.51 -7.66
C LEU A 39 8.17 21.74 -6.19
N LEU A 40 7.23 22.66 -5.91
CA LEU A 40 6.74 22.89 -4.55
C LEU A 40 5.98 21.68 -3.98
N GLN A 41 5.17 21.02 -4.80
CA GLN A 41 4.48 19.80 -4.40
C GLN A 41 5.46 18.66 -4.12
N GLU A 42 6.51 18.51 -4.92
CA GLU A 42 7.60 17.55 -4.69
C GLU A 42 8.32 17.84 -3.36
N ALA A 43 8.72 19.09 -3.15
CA ALA A 43 9.38 19.56 -1.93
C ALA A 43 8.58 19.26 -0.67
N THR A 44 7.27 19.56 -0.68
CA THR A 44 6.38 19.29 0.46
C THR A 44 6.15 17.79 0.70
N LYS A 45 6.18 16.95 -0.35
CA LYS A 45 6.12 15.49 -0.22
C LYS A 45 7.40 14.95 0.42
N ILE A 46 8.58 15.41 0.00
CA ILE A 46 9.87 15.03 0.60
C ILE A 46 9.88 15.38 2.09
N SER A 47 9.48 16.61 2.44
CA SER A 47 9.41 17.06 3.83
C SER A 47 8.40 16.26 4.66
N ARG A 48 7.16 16.04 4.18
CA ARG A 48 6.17 15.24 4.92
C ARG A 48 6.63 13.80 5.17
N ARG A 49 7.32 13.19 4.20
CA ARG A 49 7.84 11.82 4.32
C ARG A 49 8.97 11.69 5.34
N ALA A 50 9.77 12.73 5.53
CA ALA A 50 10.75 12.75 6.61
C ALA A 50 10.10 12.67 8.01
N HIS A 51 8.82 13.04 8.12
CA HIS A 51 8.09 13.16 9.40
C HIS A 51 7.02 12.07 9.63
N SER A 52 6.70 11.21 8.64
CA SER A 52 5.52 10.32 8.67
C SER A 52 5.83 8.81 8.78
N SER A 53 6.86 8.41 9.54
CA SER A 53 7.28 7.00 9.64
C SER A 53 6.37 6.09 10.49
N SER A 54 5.17 6.51 10.92
CA SER A 54 4.27 5.65 11.71
C SER A 54 2.84 5.65 11.17
N ARG A 55 2.26 4.43 11.15
CA ARG A 55 0.84 4.05 10.94
C ARG A 55 0.48 3.60 9.51
N ARG A 56 0.17 2.30 9.40
CA ARG A 56 -0.50 1.66 8.27
C ARG A 56 -1.53 0.66 8.81
N GLY A 57 -2.74 0.71 8.29
CA GLY A 57 -3.83 -0.25 8.49
C GLY A 57 -4.17 -0.93 7.15
N GLU A 58 -4.83 -2.08 7.22
CA GLU A 58 -5.03 -3.05 6.12
C GLU A 58 -6.53 -3.39 6.02
N SER A 59 -7.07 -3.53 4.80
CA SER A 59 -8.49 -3.82 4.54
C SER A 59 -8.71 -4.90 3.49
N GLU A 60 -9.57 -5.86 3.88
CA GLU A 60 -10.77 -6.41 3.20
C GLU A 60 -10.74 -6.84 1.73
N SER A 61 -10.74 -8.16 1.49
CA SER A 61 -11.54 -8.83 0.44
C SER A 61 -11.35 -10.36 0.52
N ARG A 62 -12.17 -11.10 1.31
CA ARG A 62 -12.07 -12.57 1.38
C ARG A 62 -13.32 -13.39 1.78
N SER A 63 -14.54 -12.85 1.77
CA SER A 63 -15.67 -13.51 2.45
C SER A 63 -16.16 -14.83 1.84
N LYS A 64 -16.23 -15.00 0.50
CA LYS A 64 -16.92 -16.18 -0.06
C LYS A 64 -16.16 -17.51 -0.10
N ARG A 65 -14.82 -17.51 0.00
CA ARG A 65 -14.02 -18.74 0.00
C ARG A 65 -13.76 -19.26 1.42
N GLU A 66 -13.85 -18.36 2.41
CA GLU A 66 -13.50 -18.63 3.81
C GLU A 66 -14.60 -19.43 4.53
N GLU A 67 -15.87 -19.33 4.13
CA GLU A 67 -16.99 -20.07 4.73
C GLU A 67 -16.90 -21.59 4.52
N LEU A 68 -16.52 -22.04 3.32
CA LEU A 68 -16.38 -23.47 3.00
C LEU A 68 -15.12 -24.07 3.65
N GLU A 69 -14.05 -23.29 3.78
CA GLU A 69 -12.82 -23.76 4.41
C GLU A 69 -12.92 -23.73 5.95
N LYS A 70 -13.64 -22.77 6.56
CA LYS A 70 -13.90 -22.69 8.01
C LYS A 70 -14.56 -23.97 8.54
N ALA A 71 -15.51 -24.55 7.80
CA ALA A 71 -16.19 -25.79 8.19
C ALA A 71 -15.28 -27.02 8.29
N ALA A 72 -14.11 -27.00 7.64
CA ALA A 72 -13.17 -28.11 7.58
C ALA A 72 -11.93 -27.95 8.48
N GLY A 73 -11.79 -26.84 9.22
CA GLY A 73 -10.62 -26.55 10.07
C GLY A 73 -9.29 -26.34 9.31
N LEU A 74 -9.31 -26.47 7.98
CA LEU A 74 -8.15 -26.33 7.09
C LEU A 74 -7.48 -24.94 7.13
N PRO A 75 -8.21 -23.80 7.26
CA PRO A 75 -7.60 -22.48 7.34
C PRO A 75 -6.70 -22.29 8.55
N GLU A 76 -7.12 -22.80 9.71
CA GLU A 76 -6.38 -22.63 10.96
C GLU A 76 -5.08 -23.45 10.95
N MET A 77 -5.12 -24.66 10.40
CA MET A 77 -3.92 -25.50 10.23
C MET A 77 -2.93 -24.90 9.22
N ARG A 78 -3.43 -24.30 8.13
CA ARG A 78 -2.58 -23.60 7.15
C ARG A 78 -1.98 -22.32 7.73
N LYS A 79 -2.77 -21.51 8.44
CA LYS A 79 -2.28 -20.34 9.19
C LYS A 79 -1.23 -20.76 10.22
N PHE A 80 -1.49 -21.80 11.00
CA PHE A 80 -0.54 -22.36 11.95
C PHE A 80 0.78 -22.76 11.27
N ARG A 81 0.73 -23.60 10.23
CA ARG A 81 1.91 -24.02 9.47
C ARG A 81 2.73 -22.82 9.00
N ASN A 82 2.07 -21.81 8.45
CA ASN A 82 2.73 -20.60 7.98
C ASN A 82 3.40 -19.83 9.12
N PHE A 83 2.72 -19.65 10.26
CA PHE A 83 3.32 -18.99 11.44
C PHE A 83 4.50 -19.75 12.04
N ILE A 84 4.49 -21.08 11.99
CA ILE A 84 5.63 -21.89 12.41
C ILE A 84 6.79 -21.71 11.42
N GLN A 85 6.52 -21.75 10.11
CA GLN A 85 7.53 -21.55 9.06
C GLN A 85 8.11 -20.12 9.06
N THR A 86 7.35 -19.11 9.47
CA THR A 86 7.84 -17.73 9.62
C THR A 86 8.59 -17.47 10.93
N GLY A 87 8.61 -18.43 11.86
CA GLY A 87 9.21 -18.28 13.19
C GLY A 87 8.32 -17.55 14.22
N GLU A 88 7.07 -17.24 13.87
CA GLU A 88 6.09 -16.61 14.76
C GLU A 88 5.34 -17.66 15.62
N MET A 89 6.10 -18.49 16.35
CA MET A 89 5.60 -19.63 17.14
C MET A 89 4.45 -19.26 18.12
N ARG A 90 4.55 -18.08 18.73
CA ARG A 90 3.54 -17.57 19.68
C ARG A 90 2.21 -17.22 19.01
N ARG A 91 2.22 -16.76 17.76
CA ARG A 91 1.00 -16.49 17.00
C ARG A 91 0.38 -17.78 16.49
N GLY A 92 1.19 -18.70 16.00
CA GLY A 92 0.73 -20.04 15.61
C GLY A 92 0.02 -20.77 16.77
N THR A 93 0.64 -20.82 17.95
CA THR A 93 0.03 -21.48 19.12
C THR A 93 -1.26 -20.80 19.60
N ARG A 94 -1.42 -19.48 19.41
CA ARG A 94 -2.68 -18.79 19.71
C ARG A 94 -3.83 -19.18 18.79
N ILE A 95 -3.54 -19.43 17.51
CA ILE A 95 -4.55 -19.90 16.55
C ILE A 95 -5.00 -21.31 16.90
N LEU A 96 -4.06 -22.23 17.13
CA LEU A 96 -4.39 -23.61 17.55
C LEU A 96 -5.16 -23.69 18.86
N THR A 97 -4.93 -22.75 19.77
CA THR A 97 -5.61 -22.73 21.08
C THR A 97 -6.88 -21.88 21.10
N SER A 98 -7.33 -21.41 19.92
CA SER A 98 -8.49 -20.50 19.77
C SER A 98 -8.42 -19.27 20.69
N ARG A 99 -7.19 -18.82 21.01
CA ARG A 99 -6.92 -17.64 21.85
C ARG A 99 -6.77 -16.37 21.03
N GLU A 100 -6.99 -16.44 19.72
CA GLU A 100 -7.09 -15.26 18.89
C GLU A 100 -8.34 -14.47 19.30
N LYS A 101 -8.15 -13.21 19.68
CA LYS A 101 -9.22 -12.26 20.00
C LYS A 101 -9.19 -11.19 18.92
N GLY A 102 -10.34 -10.94 18.29
CA GLY A 102 -10.45 -10.01 17.18
C GLY A 102 -10.44 -10.75 15.84
N GLY A 103 -11.63 -11.12 15.38
CA GLY A 103 -11.91 -11.48 14.00
C GLY A 103 -12.89 -10.47 13.42
N VAL A 104 -12.98 -10.41 12.09
CA VAL A 104 -14.09 -9.72 11.43
C VAL A 104 -15.35 -10.54 11.71
N LEU A 105 -16.38 -9.88 12.21
CA LEU A 105 -17.70 -10.48 12.41
C LEU A 105 -18.52 -10.28 11.15
N ASP A 106 -19.24 -11.30 10.75
CA ASP A 106 -20.16 -11.25 9.62
C ASP A 106 -21.44 -10.49 10.01
N GLY A 107 -22.22 -10.03 9.03
CA GLY A 107 -23.40 -9.18 9.28
C GLY A 107 -24.46 -9.84 10.17
N GLU A 108 -24.58 -11.16 10.08
CA GLU A 108 -25.51 -11.97 10.87
C GLU A 108 -24.97 -12.36 12.25
N ASP A 109 -23.70 -12.09 12.53
CA ASP A 109 -23.09 -12.45 13.80
C ASP A 109 -23.62 -11.58 14.95
N THR A 110 -23.49 -12.13 16.16
CA THR A 110 -23.78 -11.41 17.40
C THR A 110 -22.49 -11.20 18.19
N PHE A 111 -22.37 -10.06 18.87
CA PHE A 111 -21.23 -9.78 19.73
C PHE A 111 -21.66 -9.18 21.06
N THR A 112 -20.91 -9.50 22.11
CA THR A 112 -21.14 -8.98 23.45
C THR A 112 -20.31 -7.74 23.70
N LYS A 113 -20.94 -6.63 24.06
CA LYS A 113 -20.27 -5.41 24.51
C LYS A 113 -20.94 -4.90 25.78
N ARG A 114 -20.16 -4.65 26.84
CA ARG A 114 -20.66 -4.19 28.15
C ARG A 114 -21.78 -5.09 28.74
N GLY A 115 -21.68 -6.41 28.53
CA GLY A 115 -22.67 -7.37 29.04
C GLY A 115 -23.97 -7.47 28.24
N GLN A 116 -24.10 -6.75 27.12
CA GLN A 116 -25.25 -6.85 26.21
C GLN A 116 -24.83 -7.46 24.88
N THR A 117 -25.67 -8.34 24.36
CA THR A 117 -25.50 -8.97 23.04
C THR A 117 -26.15 -8.08 21.99
N TYR A 118 -25.39 -7.71 20.96
CA TYR A 118 -25.87 -6.91 19.83
C TYR A 118 -25.69 -7.69 18.53
N GLN A 119 -26.60 -7.50 17.58
CA GLN A 119 -26.43 -7.96 16.21
C GLN A 119 -25.54 -6.99 15.43
N VAL A 120 -24.62 -7.52 14.63
CA VAL A 120 -23.67 -6.72 13.86
C VAL A 120 -24.39 -5.83 12.85
N ALA A 121 -25.31 -6.38 12.05
CA ALA A 121 -26.06 -5.63 11.04
C ALA A 121 -26.81 -4.42 11.62
N GLU A 122 -27.51 -4.58 12.73
CA GLU A 122 -28.26 -3.50 13.38
C GLU A 122 -27.34 -2.42 13.93
N THR A 123 -26.23 -2.83 14.56
CA THR A 123 -25.25 -1.89 15.12
C THR A 123 -24.58 -1.09 14.01
N LEU A 124 -24.26 -1.72 12.88
CA LEU A 124 -23.70 -1.05 11.72
C LEU A 124 -24.72 -0.08 11.13
N LYS A 125 -25.96 -0.51 10.88
CA LYS A 125 -27.04 0.37 10.40
C LYS A 125 -27.22 1.60 11.29
N ALA A 126 -27.19 1.43 12.62
CA ALA A 126 -27.31 2.54 13.57
C ALA A 126 -26.12 3.51 13.54
N LYS A 127 -24.92 3.04 13.18
CA LYS A 127 -23.72 3.88 13.06
C LYS A 127 -23.62 4.61 11.72
N HIS A 128 -24.24 4.07 10.68
CA HIS A 128 -24.17 4.68 9.36
C HIS A 128 -25.18 5.84 9.27
N PRO A 129 -24.73 7.06 8.91
CA PRO A 129 -25.66 8.13 8.61
C PRO A 129 -26.53 7.74 7.41
N LEU A 130 -27.77 8.22 7.39
CA LEU A 130 -28.66 8.07 6.24
C LEU A 130 -27.93 8.51 4.97
N GLY A 131 -27.95 7.66 3.94
CA GLY A 131 -27.30 7.93 2.67
C GLY A 131 -27.77 9.27 2.11
N LYS A 132 -26.87 10.26 2.10
CA LYS A 132 -27.13 11.53 1.43
C LYS A 132 -26.78 11.35 -0.04
N THR A 133 -27.79 11.43 -0.92
CA THR A 133 -27.54 11.49 -2.34
C THR A 133 -26.72 12.76 -2.62
N PRO A 134 -25.52 12.66 -3.22
CA PRO A 134 -24.78 13.84 -3.60
C PRO A 134 -25.61 14.65 -4.61
N GLN A 135 -25.69 15.97 -4.39
CA GLN A 135 -26.42 16.86 -5.28
C GLN A 135 -25.73 16.86 -6.66
N ALA A 136 -26.47 16.61 -7.74
CA ALA A 136 -25.90 16.52 -9.09
C ALA A 136 -25.08 17.77 -9.48
N ALA A 137 -25.53 18.95 -9.05
CA ALA A 137 -24.80 20.20 -9.25
C ALA A 137 -23.39 20.21 -8.60
N ALA A 138 -23.16 19.46 -7.51
CA ALA A 138 -21.84 19.35 -6.88
C ALA A 138 -20.89 18.43 -7.67
N LEU A 139 -21.43 17.49 -8.45
CA LEU A 139 -20.66 16.64 -9.37
C LEU A 139 -20.34 17.38 -10.68
N GLU A 140 -21.25 18.23 -11.15
CA GLU A 140 -21.02 19.09 -12.32
C GLU A 140 -20.10 20.28 -12.02
N ALA A 141 -20.08 20.76 -10.77
CA ALA A 141 -19.16 21.80 -10.29
C ALA A 141 -17.73 21.29 -10.05
N MET A 142 -17.47 19.97 -10.18
CA MET A 142 -16.09 19.49 -10.18
C MET A 142 -15.40 20.01 -11.45
N PRO A 143 -14.28 20.74 -11.33
CA PRO A 143 -13.56 21.23 -12.50
C PRO A 143 -13.16 20.04 -13.38
N ARG A 144 -13.72 19.96 -14.60
CA ARG A 144 -13.23 19.01 -15.62
C ARG A 144 -11.82 19.39 -16.08
N GLU A 145 -11.46 20.65 -15.92
CA GLU A 145 -10.14 21.19 -16.18
C GLU A 145 -9.41 21.38 -14.85
N GLY A 146 -8.23 20.76 -14.71
CA GLY A 146 -7.44 20.83 -13.48
C GLY A 146 -7.29 19.49 -12.74
N LEU A 147 -7.39 18.36 -13.44
CA LEU A 147 -6.80 17.12 -12.93
C LEU A 147 -5.36 17.43 -12.50
N PRO A 148 -4.96 17.11 -11.26
CA PRO A 148 -3.61 17.39 -10.81
C PRO A 148 -2.64 16.72 -11.78
N THR A 149 -1.68 17.50 -12.29
CA THR A 149 -0.68 16.99 -13.22
C THR A 149 -0.04 15.74 -12.62
N LEU A 150 -0.12 14.62 -13.34
CA LEU A 150 0.52 13.37 -12.94
C LEU A 150 2.01 13.64 -12.77
N THR A 151 2.46 13.72 -11.52
CA THR A 151 3.88 13.90 -11.23
C THR A 151 4.60 12.62 -11.64
N PRO A 152 5.59 12.66 -12.54
CA PRO A 152 6.29 11.46 -12.98
C PRO A 152 6.93 10.78 -11.76
N LEU A 153 6.53 9.53 -11.50
CA LEU A 153 7.01 8.74 -10.38
C LEU A 153 8.34 8.09 -10.75
N LEU A 154 9.43 8.60 -10.17
CA LEU A 154 10.74 7.98 -10.24
C LEU A 154 10.86 6.94 -9.12
N ILE A 155 10.79 5.66 -9.48
CA ILE A 155 10.91 4.53 -8.56
C ILE A 155 12.30 3.94 -8.74
N THR A 156 13.02 3.71 -7.64
CA THR A 156 14.38 3.18 -7.65
C THR A 156 14.45 1.75 -7.12
N GLU A 157 15.56 1.05 -7.38
CA GLU A 157 15.77 -0.29 -6.82
C GLU A 157 15.80 -0.29 -5.27
N GLU A 158 16.18 0.83 -4.66
CA GLU A 158 16.15 1.04 -3.22
C GLU A 158 14.73 1.17 -2.68
N ASP A 159 13.81 1.80 -3.44
CA ASP A 159 12.39 1.85 -3.12
C ASP A 159 11.78 0.44 -3.17
N ILE A 160 12.10 -0.34 -4.21
CA ILE A 160 11.66 -1.74 -4.31
C ILE A 160 12.21 -2.56 -3.13
N ALA A 161 13.48 -2.38 -2.76
CA ALA A 161 14.05 -3.07 -1.59
C ALA A 161 13.36 -2.65 -0.28
N ALA A 162 13.02 -1.37 -0.12
CA ALA A 162 12.33 -0.87 1.06
C ALA A 162 10.91 -1.45 1.17
N VAL A 163 10.18 -1.57 0.06
CA VAL A 163 8.88 -2.24 -0.01
C VAL A 163 9.02 -3.73 0.27
N ALA A 164 9.98 -4.41 -0.36
CA ALA A 164 10.22 -5.84 -0.19
C ALA A 164 10.50 -6.25 1.26
N ARG A 165 11.23 -5.43 2.03
CA ARG A 165 11.47 -5.67 3.47
C ARG A 165 10.19 -5.60 4.31
N ARG A 166 9.18 -4.88 3.82
CA ARG A 166 7.90 -4.65 4.50
C ARG A 166 6.77 -5.50 3.92
N LEU A 167 7.06 -6.35 2.93
CA LEU A 167 6.07 -7.28 2.41
C LEU A 167 5.66 -8.24 3.51
N GLN A 168 4.36 -8.33 3.68
CA GLN A 168 3.66 -9.29 4.54
C GLN A 168 2.51 -9.84 3.71
N GLY A 169 2.15 -11.09 3.95
CA GLY A 169 1.04 -11.73 3.25
C GLY A 169 1.41 -13.14 2.82
N SER A 170 0.52 -14.08 3.10
CA SER A 170 0.69 -15.46 2.67
C SER A 170 0.57 -15.60 1.15
N ALA A 171 1.03 -16.72 0.61
CA ALA A 171 0.74 -17.15 -0.77
C ALA A 171 -0.70 -16.81 -1.22
N GLY A 172 -0.79 -15.97 -2.24
CA GLY A 172 -2.02 -15.69 -2.98
C GLY A 172 -2.40 -16.86 -3.92
N PRO A 173 -3.33 -16.67 -4.88
CA PRO A 173 -3.69 -17.72 -5.84
C PRO A 173 -2.52 -18.17 -6.73
N SER A 174 -1.43 -17.40 -6.78
CA SER A 174 -0.20 -17.73 -7.50
C SER A 174 0.77 -18.64 -6.73
N GLU A 175 0.40 -19.10 -5.52
CA GLU A 175 1.25 -19.85 -4.57
C GLU A 175 2.54 -19.13 -4.11
N PHE A 176 2.81 -17.95 -4.67
CA PHE A 176 4.01 -17.16 -4.40
C PHE A 176 3.80 -16.28 -3.15
N ASP A 177 4.49 -16.60 -2.07
CA ASP A 177 4.36 -15.90 -0.78
C ASP A 177 5.26 -14.65 -0.71
N SER A 178 4.88 -13.67 0.10
CA SER A 178 5.71 -12.52 0.50
C SER A 178 7.13 -12.91 0.92
N ILE A 179 7.32 -14.05 1.60
CA ILE A 179 8.64 -14.52 2.05
C ILE A 179 9.50 -14.94 0.86
N GLN A 180 8.90 -15.67 -0.09
CA GLN A 180 9.59 -16.11 -1.30
C GLN A 180 9.96 -14.90 -2.15
N LEU A 181 9.02 -13.98 -2.38
CA LEU A 181 9.28 -12.73 -3.10
C LEU A 181 10.37 -11.90 -2.41
N ARG A 182 10.32 -11.75 -1.09
CA ARG A 182 11.34 -11.04 -0.32
C ARG A 182 12.72 -11.69 -0.46
N THR A 183 12.79 -13.02 -0.45
CA THR A 183 14.03 -13.77 -0.62
C THR A 183 14.62 -13.53 -2.01
N VAL A 184 13.80 -13.67 -3.05
CA VAL A 184 14.20 -13.47 -4.44
C VAL A 184 14.62 -12.02 -4.71
N VAL A 185 13.98 -11.04 -4.09
CA VAL A 185 14.25 -9.61 -4.29
C VAL A 185 15.46 -9.12 -3.48
N LEU A 186 15.82 -9.76 -2.36
CA LEU A 186 16.87 -9.24 -1.45
C LEU A 186 18.10 -10.13 -1.31
N SER A 187 18.02 -11.44 -1.52
CA SER A 187 19.00 -12.39 -0.97
C SER A 187 19.91 -13.06 -2.02
N LEU A 188 19.60 -12.97 -3.32
CA LEU A 188 20.34 -13.62 -4.41
C LEU A 188 21.41 -12.71 -5.05
N GLY A 189 21.93 -11.75 -4.29
CA GLY A 189 23.02 -10.86 -4.69
C GLY A 189 22.73 -10.08 -5.98
N ARG A 190 23.55 -10.30 -7.01
CA ARG A 190 23.44 -9.59 -8.31
C ARG A 190 22.10 -9.83 -9.01
N LYS A 191 21.58 -11.06 -9.00
CA LYS A 191 20.28 -11.38 -9.64
C LYS A 191 19.12 -10.64 -8.98
N SER A 192 19.14 -10.56 -7.64
CA SER A 192 18.20 -9.76 -6.88
C SER A 192 18.29 -8.26 -7.17
N ARG A 193 19.49 -7.78 -7.52
CA ARG A 193 19.69 -6.38 -7.91
C ARG A 193 19.09 -6.10 -9.29
N GLU A 194 19.39 -6.93 -10.28
CA GLU A 194 18.83 -6.85 -11.63
C GLU A 194 17.30 -6.91 -11.60
N LEU A 195 16.72 -7.83 -10.81
CA LEU A 195 15.27 -7.90 -10.62
C LEU A 195 14.68 -6.62 -10.00
N ARG A 196 15.38 -5.99 -9.04
CA ARG A 196 14.90 -4.73 -8.45
C ARG A 196 14.96 -3.57 -9.42
N GLU A 197 15.95 -3.56 -10.31
CA GLU A 197 16.05 -2.56 -11.38
C GLU A 197 14.89 -2.74 -12.39
N GLU A 198 14.58 -3.97 -12.80
CA GLU A 198 13.43 -4.24 -13.68
C GLU A 198 12.07 -3.94 -13.03
N LEU A 199 11.87 -4.31 -11.76
CA LEU A 199 10.65 -3.99 -11.03
C LEU A 199 10.47 -2.48 -10.86
N ALA A 200 11.55 -1.73 -10.67
CA ALA A 200 11.52 -0.29 -10.61
C ALA A 200 11.12 0.33 -11.96
N ASN A 201 11.70 -0.17 -13.06
CA ASN A 201 11.33 0.24 -14.42
C ASN A 201 9.84 -0.02 -14.70
N LEU A 202 9.36 -1.23 -14.42
CA LEU A 202 7.96 -1.60 -14.59
C LEU A 202 7.02 -0.69 -13.79
N ALA A 203 7.33 -0.47 -12.51
CA ALA A 203 6.51 0.38 -11.65
C ALA A 203 6.49 1.85 -12.11
N THR A 204 7.63 2.36 -12.60
CA THR A 204 7.71 3.70 -13.20
C THR A 204 6.91 3.78 -14.50
N GLU A 205 6.93 2.76 -15.35
CA GLU A 205 6.11 2.72 -16.57
C GLU A 205 4.61 2.65 -16.25
N MET A 206 4.22 1.83 -15.28
CA MET A 206 2.83 1.80 -14.78
C MET A 206 2.39 3.15 -14.21
N GLY A 207 3.28 3.88 -13.53
CA GLY A 207 3.00 5.20 -12.98
C GLY A 207 2.90 6.32 -14.01
N LYS A 208 3.42 6.12 -15.22
CA LYS A 208 3.36 7.09 -16.33
C LYS A 208 2.15 6.89 -17.24
N ARG A 209 1.62 5.67 -17.31
CA ARG A 209 0.47 5.35 -18.17
C ARG A 209 -0.84 5.63 -17.46
N VAL A 210 -1.72 6.38 -18.12
CA VAL A 210 -3.15 6.40 -17.78
C VAL A 210 -3.74 5.15 -18.40
N PHE A 211 -4.19 4.20 -17.57
CA PHE A 211 -4.98 3.07 -18.04
C PHE A 211 -6.39 3.60 -18.34
N GLU A 212 -6.85 3.43 -19.57
CA GLU A 212 -8.27 3.54 -19.89
C GLU A 212 -8.95 2.32 -19.27
N TRP A 213 -9.91 2.58 -18.39
CA TRP A 213 -10.77 1.55 -17.83
C TRP A 213 -12.00 1.50 -18.74
N ASP A 214 -12.06 0.49 -19.61
CA ASP A 214 -13.28 0.11 -20.35
C ASP A 214 -14.29 -0.56 -19.42
#